data_AF-A0A819Y1Q1-F1
#
_entry.id   AF-A0A819Y1Q1-F1
#
_cell.length_a   1.000
_cell.length_b   1.000
_cell.length_c   1.000
_cell.angle_alpha   90.00
_cell.angle_beta   90.00
_cell.angle_gamma   90.00
#
_symmetry.space_group_name_H-M   'P 1'
#
loop_
_entity.id
_entity.type
_entity.pdbx_description
1 polymer ?
#
loop_
_entity_poly.entity_id
_entity_poly.type
_entity_poly.pdbx_seq_one_letter_code
_entity_poly.pdbx_strand_id
1 'polypeptide(L)'
;MHLDNYVWFFSYSGADIAVVCREALLRPIRRLSSATHFKRVQNRNHEGPSELWLACSPGDPNAQSLTLDKISSDELCEPPVTMPDMLAALVTQKSTVGENELAKYQKFTQEFGQEGS
;
A
#
# COMPACT_ATOMS: atom_id res chain seq x y z
N MET A 1 20.59 -18.87 5.23
CA MET A 1 19.72 -17.69 4.96
C MET A 1 18.29 -18.19 4.95
N HIS A 2 17.74 -18.39 6.16
CA HIS A 2 16.86 -17.45 6.88
C HIS A 2 15.41 -17.54 6.38
N LEU A 3 14.74 -18.60 6.86
CA LEU A 3 13.28 -18.76 6.85
C LEU A 3 12.59 -17.92 7.95
N ASP A 4 13.35 -17.10 8.69
CA ASP A 4 12.86 -16.22 9.77
C ASP A 4 11.99 -15.05 9.26
N ASN A 5 11.85 -14.87 7.94
CA ASN A 5 11.09 -13.78 7.33
C ASN A 5 9.58 -14.05 7.16
N TYR A 6 9.07 -15.22 7.54
CA TYR A 6 7.62 -15.48 7.52
C TYR A 6 6.93 -15.30 8.89
N VAL A 7 7.70 -15.01 9.94
CA VAL A 7 7.18 -14.86 11.31
C VAL A 7 6.47 -13.50 11.52
N TRP A 8 6.61 -12.54 10.61
CA TRP A 8 6.06 -11.19 10.75
C TRP A 8 4.53 -11.14 10.92
N PHE A 9 3.76 -12.02 10.28
CA PHE A 9 2.30 -11.95 10.32
C PHE A 9 1.67 -12.48 11.62
N PHE A 10 2.37 -13.31 12.40
CA PHE A 10 1.75 -13.97 13.56
C PHE A 10 1.35 -13.01 14.69
N SER A 11 1.96 -11.82 14.74
CA SER A 11 1.65 -10.80 15.75
C SER A 11 0.75 -9.68 15.22
N TYR A 12 0.24 -9.74 14.00
CA TYR A 12 -0.61 -8.67 13.44
C TYR A 12 -2.07 -8.95 13.77
N SER A 13 -2.74 -7.97 14.36
CA SER A 13 -4.20 -7.96 14.45
C SER A 13 -4.83 -7.62 13.10
N GLY A 14 -6.14 -7.87 12.96
CA GLY A 14 -6.89 -7.41 11.78
C GLY A 14 -6.82 -5.88 11.58
N ALA A 15 -6.68 -5.12 12.67
CA ALA A 15 -6.48 -3.67 12.61
C ALA A 15 -5.11 -3.32 12.01
N ASP A 16 -4.04 -4.04 12.38
CA ASP A 16 -2.70 -3.83 11.82
C ASP A 16 -2.68 -4.11 10.32
N ILE A 17 -3.33 -5.20 9.88
CA ILE A 17 -3.46 -5.55 8.46
C ILE A 17 -4.19 -4.43 7.70
N ALA A 18 -5.29 -3.90 8.27
CA ALA A 18 -6.02 -2.79 7.65
C ALA A 18 -5.17 -1.52 7.52
N VAL A 19 -4.31 -1.23 8.51
CA VAL A 19 -3.36 -0.11 8.45
C VAL A 19 -2.29 -0.34 7.38
N VAL A 20 -1.73 -1.55 7.30
CA VAL A 20 -0.75 -1.92 6.26
C VAL A 20 -1.35 -1.74 4.87
N CYS A 21 -2.56 -2.24 4.63
CA CYS A 21 -3.24 -2.09 3.35
C CYS A 21 -3.45 -0.61 3.01
N ARG A 22 -3.95 0.19 3.95
CA ARG A 22 -4.13 1.65 3.73
C ARG A 22 -2.81 2.34 3.37
N GLU A 23 -1.72 1.99 4.06
CA GLU A 23 -0.40 2.58 3.77
C GLU A 23 0.09 2.18 2.36
N ALA A 24 -0.10 0.91 1.96
CA ALA A 24 0.24 0.46 0.61
C ALA A 24 -0.59 1.15 -0.48
N LEU A 25 -1.89 1.35 -0.25
CA LEU A 25 -2.79 2.09 -1.16
C LEU A 25 -2.36 3.56 -1.35
N LEU A 26 -1.80 4.19 -0.32
CA LEU A 26 -1.36 5.59 -0.41
C LEU A 26 0.01 5.77 -1.08
N ARG A 27 0.81 4.70 -1.23
CA ARG A 27 2.16 4.81 -1.83
C ARG A 27 2.15 5.28 -3.28
N PRO A 28 1.35 4.71 -4.20
CA PRO A 28 1.28 5.19 -5.57
C PRO A 28 0.82 6.65 -5.66
N ILE A 29 -0.14 7.06 -4.81
CA ILE A 29 -0.62 8.45 -4.73
C ILE A 29 0.51 9.41 -4.34
N ARG A 30 1.35 9.05 -3.37
CA ARG A 30 2.52 9.87 -2.98
C ARG A 30 3.56 9.99 -4.10
N ARG A 31 3.81 8.91 -4.85
CA ARG A 31 4.69 8.94 -6.04
C ARG A 31 4.12 9.86 -7.11
N LEU A 32 2.81 9.81 -7.30
CA LEU A 32 2.12 10.64 -8.27
C LEU A 32 2.19 12.13 -7.92
N SER A 33 1.98 12.46 -6.65
CA SER A 33 2.09 13.84 -6.13
C SER A 33 3.51 14.41 -6.25
N SER A 34 4.54 13.58 -6.20
CA SER A 34 5.95 13.98 -6.38
C SER A 34 6.45 13.90 -7.83
N ALA A 35 5.59 13.46 -8.77
CA ALA A 35 5.96 13.34 -10.17
C ALA A 35 6.04 14.72 -10.85
N THR A 36 7.07 14.90 -11.67
CA THR A 36 7.32 16.15 -12.43
C THR A 36 7.09 15.99 -13.93
N HIS A 37 6.92 14.75 -14.40
CA HIS A 37 6.79 14.41 -15.81
C HIS A 37 5.67 13.41 -16.04
N PHE A 38 4.87 13.68 -17.05
CA PHE A 38 3.74 12.85 -17.46
C PHE A 38 3.76 12.63 -18.97
N LYS A 39 3.21 11.51 -19.41
CA LYS A 39 3.04 11.19 -20.83
C LYS A 39 1.58 10.82 -21.12
N ARG A 40 1.13 11.10 -22.33
CA ARG A 40 -0.19 10.66 -22.82
C ARG A 40 -0.14 9.19 -23.22
N VAL A 41 -1.11 8.41 -22.77
CA VAL A 41 -1.31 7.00 -23.12
C VAL A 41 -2.75 6.77 -23.55
N GLN A 42 -2.97 5.87 -24.51
CA GLN A 42 -4.33 5.54 -24.95
C GLN A 42 -5.09 4.78 -23.86
N ASN A 43 -6.33 5.20 -23.62
CA ASN A 43 -7.23 4.53 -22.70
C ASN A 43 -7.72 3.21 -23.31
N ARG A 44 -7.41 2.09 -22.64
CA ARG A 44 -7.81 0.74 -23.07
C ARG A 44 -9.21 0.33 -22.61
N ASN A 45 -9.76 1.03 -21.62
CA ASN A 45 -11.01 0.63 -20.99
C ASN A 45 -12.24 1.14 -21.76
N HIS A 46 -12.04 1.95 -22.81
CA HIS A 46 -13.10 2.55 -23.66
C HIS A 46 -14.18 3.36 -22.91
N GLU A 47 -14.02 3.54 -21.60
CA GLU A 47 -14.84 4.38 -20.73
C GLU A 47 -14.06 5.65 -20.40
N GLY A 48 -14.65 6.82 -20.68
CA GLY A 48 -14.03 8.12 -20.42
C GLY A 48 -13.17 8.64 -21.58
N PRO A 49 -12.21 9.56 -21.30
CA PRO A 49 -11.40 10.19 -22.34
C PRO A 49 -10.48 9.18 -23.05
N SER A 50 -10.27 9.38 -24.35
CA SER A 50 -9.46 8.50 -25.20
C SER A 50 -7.98 8.46 -24.81
N GLU A 51 -7.49 9.49 -24.14
CA GLU A 51 -6.10 9.61 -23.69
C GLU A 51 -6.03 9.97 -22.21
N LEU A 52 -5.15 9.28 -21.49
CA LEU A 52 -4.89 9.50 -20.07
C LEU A 52 -3.43 9.95 -19.86
N TRP A 53 -3.20 10.67 -18.78
CA TRP A 53 -1.89 11.05 -18.30
C TRP A 53 -1.33 10.00 -17.37
N LEU A 54 -0.16 9.47 -17.71
CA LEU A 54 0.58 8.53 -16.89
C LEU A 54 1.87 9.20 -16.40
N ALA A 55 2.15 9.12 -15.10
CA ALA A 55 3.44 9.56 -14.57
C ALA A 55 4.59 8.75 -15.18
N CYS A 56 5.66 9.44 -15.57
CA CYS A 56 6.79 8.82 -16.27
C CYS A 56 8.14 9.39 -15.78
N SER A 57 9.21 8.72 -16.18
CA SER A 57 10.57 9.21 -15.92
C SER A 57 10.86 10.44 -16.78
N PRO A 58 11.60 11.44 -16.29
CA PRO A 58 12.03 12.59 -17.10
C PRO A 58 12.85 12.21 -18.34
N GLY A 59 13.42 11.00 -18.38
CA GLY A 59 14.17 10.50 -19.55
C GLY A 59 13.32 9.82 -20.63
N ASP A 60 12.00 9.72 -20.46
CA ASP A 60 11.12 9.14 -21.47
C ASP A 60 10.98 10.12 -22.65
N PRO A 61 11.14 9.69 -23.92
CA PRO A 61 11.06 10.59 -25.08
C PRO A 61 9.72 11.31 -25.22
N ASN A 62 8.64 10.76 -24.64
CA ASN A 62 7.31 11.36 -24.65
C ASN A 62 6.97 12.08 -23.32
N ALA A 63 7.95 12.28 -22.44
CA ALA A 63 7.76 12.96 -21.18
C ALA A 63 7.50 14.45 -21.40
N GLN A 64 6.39 14.94 -20.85
CA GLN A 64 6.08 16.35 -20.77
C GLN A 64 6.23 16.80 -19.32
N SER A 65 6.95 17.90 -19.10
CA SER A 65 7.09 18.50 -17.78
C SER A 65 5.75 19.11 -17.37
N LEU A 66 5.07 18.45 -16.44
CA LEU A 66 3.73 18.78 -15.98
C LEU A 66 3.60 18.39 -14.52
N THR A 67 2.81 19.15 -13.76
CA THR A 67 2.52 18.88 -12.34
C THR A 67 1.13 18.29 -12.23
N LEU A 68 0.93 17.40 -11.25
CA LEU A 68 -0.36 16.72 -11.03
C LEU A 68 -1.55 17.69 -10.92
N ASP A 69 -1.38 18.87 -10.31
CA ASP A 69 -2.44 19.88 -10.13
C ASP A 69 -3.03 20.41 -11.46
N LYS A 70 -2.31 20.24 -12.57
CA LYS A 70 -2.75 20.66 -13.91
C LYS A 70 -3.49 19.55 -14.67
N ILE A 71 -3.58 18.35 -14.10
CA ILE A 71 -4.22 17.18 -14.70
C ILE A 71 -5.57 16.98 -14.02
N SER A 72 -6.63 16.82 -14.81
CA SER A 72 -7.96 16.48 -14.28
C SER A 72 -7.98 15.03 -13.79
N SER A 73 -8.78 14.75 -12.75
CA SER A 73 -8.90 13.40 -12.19
C SER A 73 -9.38 12.37 -13.23
N ASP A 74 -10.24 12.78 -14.16
CA ASP A 74 -10.80 11.89 -15.19
C ASP A 74 -9.82 11.59 -16.33
N GLU A 75 -8.80 12.43 -16.50
CA GLU A 75 -7.74 12.22 -17.50
C GLU A 75 -6.51 11.56 -16.89
N LEU A 76 -6.52 11.18 -15.61
CA LEU A 76 -5.37 10.64 -14.92
C LEU A 76 -5.38 9.10 -14.97
N CYS A 77 -4.25 8.50 -15.36
CA CYS A 77 -4.05 7.07 -15.23
C CYS A 77 -3.48 6.75 -13.85
N GLU A 78 -4.32 6.20 -12.97
CA GLU A 78 -3.92 5.81 -11.62
C GLU A 78 -2.86 4.70 -11.66
N PRO A 79 -1.70 4.90 -11.00
CA PRO A 79 -0.68 3.86 -10.93
C PRO A 79 -1.15 2.68 -10.09
N PRO A 80 -0.89 1.42 -10.51
CA PRO A 80 -1.30 0.25 -9.75
C PRO A 80 -0.54 0.14 -8.43
N VAL A 81 -1.20 -0.37 -7.40
CA VAL A 81 -0.52 -0.83 -6.18
C VAL A 81 0.21 -2.13 -6.51
N THR A 82 1.51 -2.18 -6.21
CA THR A 82 2.37 -3.33 -6.53
C THR A 82 2.80 -4.09 -5.27
N MET A 83 3.27 -5.33 -5.40
CA MET A 83 3.80 -6.09 -4.24
C MET A 83 4.93 -5.36 -3.49
N PRO A 84 5.86 -4.65 -4.16
CA PRO A 84 6.82 -3.79 -3.47
C PRO A 84 6.18 -2.72 -2.57
N ASP A 85 5.01 -2.19 -2.92
CA ASP A 85 4.28 -1.24 -2.08
C ASP A 85 3.80 -1.90 -0.78
N MET A 86 3.27 -3.13 -0.88
CA MET A 86 2.86 -3.94 0.26
C MET A 86 4.04 -4.29 1.17
N LEU A 87 5.15 -4.77 0.60
CA LEU A 87 6.35 -5.11 1.36
C LEU A 87 6.92 -3.90 2.09
N ALA A 88 6.99 -2.75 1.42
CA ALA A 88 7.48 -1.54 2.04
C ALA A 88 6.51 -1.03 3.13
N ALA A 89 5.19 -1.18 2.96
CA ALA A 89 4.20 -0.87 4.00
C ALA A 89 4.37 -1.76 5.24
N LEU A 90 4.61 -3.05 5.05
CA LEU A 90 4.89 -4.01 6.13
C LEU A 90 6.16 -3.65 6.92
N VAL A 91 7.22 -3.21 6.24
CA VAL A 91 8.46 -2.78 6.92
C VAL A 91 8.23 -1.54 7.79
N THR A 92 7.37 -0.63 7.34
CA THR A 92 7.10 0.64 8.06
C THR A 92 6.09 0.50 9.20
N GLN A 93 5.10 -0.39 9.06
CA GLN A 93 4.03 -0.56 10.03
C GLN A 93 4.34 -1.75 10.94
N LYS A 94 4.67 -1.48 12.21
CA LYS A 94 4.91 -2.54 13.20
C LYS A 94 3.58 -3.06 13.76
N SER A 95 3.55 -4.33 14.14
CA SER A 95 2.46 -4.93 14.91
C SER A 95 2.20 -4.12 16.18
N THR A 96 0.91 -3.91 16.48
CA THR A 96 0.48 -3.27 17.73
C THR A 96 0.30 -4.26 18.88
N VAL A 97 0.18 -5.56 18.58
CA VAL A 97 0.01 -6.59 19.59
C VAL A 97 1.34 -6.92 20.23
N GLY A 98 1.53 -6.48 21.48
CA GLY A 98 2.72 -6.80 22.25
C GLY A 98 2.73 -8.25 22.74
N GLU A 99 3.90 -8.90 22.74
CA GLU A 99 4.09 -10.26 23.27
C GLU A 99 3.62 -10.41 24.72
N ASN A 100 3.77 -9.35 25.52
CA ASN A 100 3.34 -9.31 26.92
C ASN A 100 1.82 -9.35 27.10
N GLU A 101 1.04 -8.80 26.16
CA GLU A 101 -0.41 -8.89 26.20
C GLU A 101 -0.88 -10.29 25.81
N LEU A 102 -0.29 -10.86 24.75
CA LEU A 102 -0.52 -12.24 24.33
C LEU A 102 -0.29 -13.23 25.47
N ALA A 103 0.78 -13.08 26.25
CA ALA A 103 1.08 -13.96 27.38
C ALA A 103 0.00 -13.91 28.48
N LYS A 104 -0.59 -12.73 28.74
CA LYS A 104 -1.69 -12.59 29.72
C LYS A 104 -2.96 -13.30 29.23
N TYR A 105 -3.29 -13.13 27.94
CA TYR A 105 -4.44 -13.82 27.36
C TYR A 105 -4.26 -15.34 27.34
N GLN A 106 -3.06 -15.83 26.99
CA GLN A 106 -2.75 -17.26 27.04
C GLN A 106 -2.89 -17.84 28.45
N LYS A 107 -2.39 -17.14 29.47
CA LYS A 107 -2.53 -17.56 30.86
C LYS A 107 -4.00 -17.62 31.29
N PHE A 108 -4.78 -16.60 30.94
CA PHE A 108 -6.22 -16.59 31.22
C PHE A 108 -6.95 -17.75 30.52
N THR A 109 -6.66 -18.01 29.24
CA THR A 109 -7.25 -19.14 28.51
C THR A 109 -6.83 -20.50 29.08
N GLN A 110 -5.61 -20.63 29.62
CA GLN A 110 -5.17 -21.85 30.31
C GLN A 110 -5.91 -22.07 31.64
N GLU A 111 -6.20 -20.99 32.37
CA GLU A 111 -6.85 -21.05 33.68
C GLU A 111 -8.38 -21.26 33.58
N PHE A 112 -9.04 -20.68 32.57
CA PHE A 112 -10.51 -20.62 32.49
C PHE A 112 -11.09 -21.31 31.24
N GLY A 113 -10.24 -21.87 30.38
CA GLY A 113 -10.67 -22.54 29.15
C GLY A 113 -11.37 -21.61 28.17
N GLN A 114 -12.20 -22.19 27.30
CA GLN A 114 -12.92 -21.44 26.24
C GLN A 114 -14.26 -20.85 26.73
N GLU A 115 -14.80 -21.37 27.86
CA GLU A 115 -16.11 -20.99 28.40
C GLU A 115 -16.06 -19.87 29.46
N GLY A 116 -14.86 -19.45 29.88
CA GLY A 116 -14.65 -18.18 30.57
C GLY A 116 -15.48 -18.00 31.86
N SER A 117 -15.43 -18.99 32.76
CA SER A 117 -15.91 -18.87 34.14
C SER A 117 -14.82 -19.18 35.14
#